data_AF-A0A923WS63-F1
#
_entry.id   AF-A0A923WS63-F1
#
_cell.length_a   1.000
_cell.length_b   1.000
_cell.length_c   1.000
_cell.angle_alpha   90.00
_cell.angle_beta   90.00
_cell.angle_gamma   90.00
#
_symmetry.space_group_name_H-M   'P 1'
#
loop_
_entity.id
_entity.type
_entity.pdbx_description
1 polymer ?
#
loop_
_entity_poly.entity_id
_entity_poly.type
_entity_poly.pdbx_seq_one_letter_code
_entity_poly.pdbx_strand_id
1 'polypeptide(L)'
;KLYLGRIIKAHNLLQTLTRVNRTYKDFRYGYVVDFADIQHEFDKTNRAYFDELESELGDEMQHYSELFKSQHEIDKEIAEIKDVLFHFNIENAEIFSQQISKISDRGEMLKITKALNNAKSLYNLIRLSGQYEHLNKLDFHKLTILAREASNHLALINAKEALDNNVDSANLLNTALEDILFLFVKVKEEEMVLADELKNTLQRTREALGGNFDPRDPEFISLKAELERLFKKKKLSEVTKEEMERNIAELEKIYTEAKELERKNQLLKAKYDNDEKYARLHKRLMEKDPLTKSESKLFEALKGLKAAVDSQILQNTKILENESFVEKMMMRLVIDQFKNKHNIDLDAAASKRINGMIVKEYMDEFYGRAA
;
A
#
# COMPACT_ATOMS: atom_id res chain seq x y z
N LYS A 1 -5.36 29.77 40.02
CA LYS A 1 -6.77 30.17 39.86
C LYS A 1 -6.86 31.67 40.10
N LEU A 2 -7.66 32.42 39.33
CA LEU A 2 -7.86 33.87 39.46
C LEU A 2 -9.34 34.18 39.65
N TYR A 3 -9.67 35.09 40.55
CA TYR A 3 -11.03 35.54 40.81
C TYR A 3 -11.16 36.99 40.35
N LEU A 4 -12.14 37.27 39.49
CA LEU A 4 -12.39 38.60 38.95
C LEU A 4 -13.66 39.18 39.59
N GLY A 5 -13.49 40.22 40.39
CA GLY A 5 -14.59 40.96 41.03
C GLY A 5 -14.84 42.34 40.42
N ARG A 6 -14.20 42.68 39.29
CA ARG A 6 -14.37 43.95 38.58
C ARG A 6 -14.18 43.76 37.09
N ILE A 7 -14.85 44.58 36.28
CA ILE A 7 -14.68 44.60 34.83
C ILE A 7 -13.29 45.18 34.50
N ILE A 8 -12.50 44.40 33.77
CA ILE A 8 -11.18 44.81 33.26
C ILE A 8 -11.31 44.95 31.74
N LYS A 9 -10.83 46.07 31.19
CA LYS A 9 -11.03 46.41 29.77
C LYS A 9 -9.73 46.34 28.98
N ALA A 10 -9.86 46.06 27.68
CA ALA A 10 -8.81 46.15 26.67
C ALA A 10 -7.52 45.39 27.06
N HIS A 11 -6.35 45.95 26.75
CA HIS A 11 -5.03 45.32 26.96
C HIS A 11 -4.81 44.75 28.37
N ASN A 12 -5.35 45.41 29.40
CA ASN A 12 -5.20 44.96 30.79
C ASN A 12 -5.91 43.63 31.07
N LEU A 13 -6.92 43.28 30.26
CA LEU A 13 -7.68 42.04 30.39
C LEU A 13 -6.80 40.83 30.00
N LEU A 14 -6.20 40.87 28.81
CA LEU A 14 -5.30 39.81 28.33
C LEU A 14 -4.09 39.62 29.27
N GLN A 15 -3.46 40.71 29.72
CA GLN A 15 -2.38 40.64 30.70
C GLN A 15 -2.81 39.99 32.03
N THR A 16 -4.04 40.24 32.44
CA THR A 16 -4.58 39.68 33.68
C THR A 16 -4.86 38.18 33.52
N LEU A 17 -5.34 37.74 32.36
CA LEU A 17 -5.61 36.35 32.04
C LEU A 17 -4.33 35.53 31.82
N THR A 18 -3.28 36.10 31.21
CA THR A 18 -2.00 35.39 31.02
C THR A 18 -1.25 35.11 32.33
N ARG A 19 -1.58 35.81 33.42
CA ARG A 19 -1.03 35.51 34.76
C ARG A 19 -1.37 34.11 35.25
N VAL A 20 -2.48 33.52 34.81
CA VAL A 20 -2.85 32.15 35.17
C VAL A 20 -2.41 31.10 34.13
N ASN A 21 -1.83 31.51 33.01
CA ASN A 21 -1.45 30.63 31.90
C ASN A 21 0.03 30.22 31.92
N ARG A 22 0.67 30.20 33.10
CA ARG A 22 2.05 29.72 33.26
C ARG A 22 2.06 28.22 33.58
N THR A 23 2.90 27.46 32.89
CA THR A 23 3.02 26.00 33.08
C THR A 23 3.52 25.67 34.49
N TYR A 24 2.82 24.77 35.19
CA TYR A 24 3.23 24.33 36.53
C TYR A 24 2.75 22.92 36.84
N LYS A 25 3.68 21.98 37.01
CA LYS A 25 3.42 20.56 37.33
C LYS A 25 2.34 19.97 36.41
N ASP A 26 1.33 19.31 36.98
CA ASP A 26 0.25 18.64 36.27
C ASP A 26 -0.93 19.58 35.90
N PHE A 27 -0.81 20.89 36.15
CA PHE A 27 -1.86 21.85 35.79
C PHE A 27 -1.82 22.16 34.30
N ARG A 28 -2.72 21.52 33.55
CA ARG A 28 -2.90 21.76 32.09
C ARG A 28 -3.51 23.11 31.75
N TYR A 29 -4.26 23.73 32.66
CA TYR A 29 -5.02 24.97 32.40
C TYR A 29 -5.00 25.94 33.58
N GLY A 30 -5.02 27.23 33.26
CA GLY A 30 -5.29 28.32 34.22
C GLY A 30 -6.79 28.53 34.41
N TYR A 31 -7.27 28.44 35.65
CA TYR A 31 -8.71 28.66 35.93
C TYR A 31 -8.98 30.12 36.32
N VAL A 32 -10.00 30.70 35.70
CA VAL A 32 -10.54 32.04 36.01
C VAL A 32 -11.99 31.88 36.47
N VAL A 33 -12.34 32.56 37.56
CA VAL A 33 -13.70 32.62 38.09
C VAL A 33 -14.16 34.06 37.97
N ASP A 34 -15.18 34.27 37.13
CA ASP A 34 -15.69 35.58 36.78
C ASP A 34 -16.98 35.89 37.55
N PHE A 35 -16.94 36.95 38.36
CA PHE A 35 -18.11 37.51 39.03
C PHE A 35 -18.55 38.86 38.44
N ALA A 36 -17.81 39.39 37.46
CA ALA A 36 -17.99 40.72 36.90
C ALA A 36 -18.53 40.71 35.46
N ASP A 37 -18.79 39.53 34.90
CA ASP A 37 -19.31 39.30 33.55
C ASP A 37 -18.45 39.99 32.46
N ILE A 38 -17.21 39.53 32.36
CA ILE A 38 -16.21 40.07 31.43
C ILE A 38 -16.29 39.45 30.02
N GLN A 39 -17.27 38.58 29.73
CA GLN A 39 -17.37 37.88 28.44
C GLN A 39 -17.38 38.86 27.25
N HIS A 40 -18.21 39.89 27.31
CA HIS A 40 -18.31 40.87 26.23
C HIS A 40 -16.99 41.66 26.01
N GLU A 41 -16.30 42.04 27.09
CA GLU A 41 -15.00 42.72 26.99
C GLU A 41 -13.89 41.78 26.54
N PHE A 42 -13.97 40.49 26.89
CA PHE A 42 -13.05 39.45 26.43
C PHE A 42 -13.16 39.24 24.94
N ASP A 43 -14.36 39.04 24.40
CA ASP A 43 -14.59 38.84 22.97
C ASP A 43 -14.12 40.05 22.15
N LYS A 44 -14.44 41.26 22.63
CA LYS A 44 -14.00 42.51 22.00
C LYS A 44 -12.48 42.65 21.99
N THR A 45 -11.82 42.33 23.10
CA THR A 45 -10.36 42.46 23.23
C THR A 45 -9.62 41.38 22.44
N ASN A 46 -10.13 40.14 22.42
CA ASN A 46 -9.57 39.07 21.61
C ASN A 46 -9.67 39.39 20.11
N ARG A 47 -10.81 39.94 19.66
CA ARG A 47 -10.96 40.35 18.27
C ARG A 47 -9.95 41.42 17.88
N ALA A 48 -9.81 42.46 18.69
CA ALA A 48 -8.81 43.51 18.44
C ALA A 48 -7.36 42.97 18.42
N TYR A 49 -7.03 42.02 19.29
CA TYR A 49 -5.71 41.37 19.31
C TYR A 49 -5.49 40.46 18.09
N PHE A 50 -6.55 39.79 17.63
CA PHE A 50 -6.52 38.97 16.42
C PHE A 50 -6.34 39.83 15.15
N ASP A 51 -7.04 40.96 15.06
CA ASP A 51 -6.90 41.93 13.96
C ASP A 51 -5.47 42.52 13.92
N GLU A 52 -4.84 42.75 15.08
CA GLU A 52 -3.45 43.21 15.19
C GLU A 52 -2.45 42.12 14.75
N LEU A 53 -2.68 40.87 15.16
CA LEU A 53 -1.92 39.69 14.69
C LEU A 53 -2.04 39.47 13.18
N GLU A 54 -3.23 39.69 12.60
CA GLU A 54 -3.47 39.60 11.16
C GLU A 54 -2.63 40.63 10.39
N SER A 55 -2.47 41.83 10.96
CA SER A 55 -1.63 42.89 10.39
C SER A 55 -0.12 42.59 10.49
N GLU A 56 0.34 41.81 11.48
CA GLU A 56 1.76 41.51 11.67
C GLU A 56 2.23 40.24 10.94
N LEU A 57 1.37 39.21 10.83
CA LEU A 57 1.74 37.90 10.28
C LEU A 57 1.48 37.75 8.77
N GLY A 58 0.72 38.66 8.15
CA GLY A 58 0.50 38.68 6.70
C GLY A 58 0.03 37.32 6.15
N ASP A 59 0.77 36.77 5.17
CA ASP A 59 0.44 35.52 4.48
C ASP A 59 0.48 34.26 5.38
N GLU A 60 1.16 34.30 6.53
CA GLU A 60 1.19 33.16 7.48
C GLU A 60 -0.10 33.03 8.31
N MET A 61 -0.95 34.06 8.32
CA MET A 61 -2.23 34.05 9.05
C MET A 61 -3.23 33.03 8.49
N GLN A 62 -3.11 32.64 7.22
CA GLN A 62 -3.97 31.62 6.58
C GLN A 62 -3.92 30.27 7.31
N HIS A 63 -2.80 29.95 7.97
CA HIS A 63 -2.67 28.74 8.76
C HIS A 63 -3.27 28.84 10.16
N TYR A 64 -3.45 30.06 10.70
CA TYR A 64 -4.02 30.31 12.02
C TYR A 64 -5.53 30.61 11.97
N SER A 65 -6.04 31.16 10.87
CA SER A 65 -7.48 31.36 10.67
C SER A 65 -8.25 30.03 10.62
N GLU A 66 -7.62 28.94 10.17
CA GLU A 66 -8.19 27.59 10.26
C GLU A 66 -8.34 27.08 11.71
N LEU A 67 -7.56 27.60 12.66
CA LEU A 67 -7.62 27.23 14.08
C LEU A 67 -8.78 27.91 14.84
N PHE A 68 -9.30 29.01 14.32
CA PHE A 68 -10.32 29.82 14.97
C PHE A 68 -11.49 30.10 14.02
N LYS A 69 -12.49 29.20 14.02
CA LYS A 69 -13.77 29.43 13.32
C LYS A 69 -14.76 30.17 14.20
N SER A 70 -15.45 31.16 13.63
CA SER A 70 -16.58 31.83 14.29
C SER A 70 -17.79 30.89 14.40
N GLN A 71 -18.70 31.17 15.35
CA GLN A 71 -19.95 30.40 15.50
C GLN A 71 -20.77 30.34 14.20
N HIS A 72 -20.80 31.44 13.45
CA HIS A 72 -21.53 31.53 12.19
C HIS A 72 -20.91 30.63 11.10
N GLU A 73 -19.58 30.55 11.03
CA GLU A 73 -18.89 29.67 10.08
C GLU A 73 -19.09 28.20 10.44
N ILE A 74 -19.04 27.87 11.73
CA ILE A 74 -19.33 26.51 12.22
C ILE A 74 -20.76 26.11 11.84
N ASP A 75 -21.74 26.99 12.03
CA ASP A 75 -23.13 26.71 11.68
C ASP A 75 -23.34 26.57 10.16
N LYS A 76 -22.63 27.37 9.36
CA LYS A 76 -22.65 27.24 7.90
C LYS A 76 -22.10 25.89 7.45
N GLU A 77 -20.96 25.46 7.99
CA GLU A 77 -20.38 24.15 7.65
C GLU A 77 -21.25 22.99 8.12
N ILE A 78 -21.89 23.11 9.29
CA ILE A 78 -22.88 22.12 9.74
C ILE A 78 -24.03 22.00 8.73
N ALA A 79 -24.53 23.12 8.19
CA ALA A 79 -25.57 23.11 7.18
C ALA A 79 -25.10 22.44 5.87
N GLU A 80 -23.91 22.79 5.39
CA GLU A 80 -23.32 22.17 4.20
C GLU A 80 -23.14 20.65 4.35
N ILE A 81 -22.67 20.20 5.52
CA ILE A 81 -22.56 18.77 5.84
C ILE A 81 -23.94 18.09 5.80
N LYS A 82 -24.96 18.72 6.39
CA LYS A 82 -26.33 18.20 6.38
C LYS A 82 -26.89 18.10 4.97
N ASP A 83 -26.68 19.10 4.12
CA ASP A 83 -27.19 19.11 2.75
C ASP A 83 -26.56 17.99 1.91
N VAL A 84 -25.24 17.79 2.02
CA VAL A 84 -24.55 16.71 1.29
C VAL A 84 -25.02 15.34 1.77
N LEU A 85 -25.21 15.17 3.08
CA LEU A 85 -25.59 13.89 3.67
C LEU A 85 -27.11 13.64 3.70
N PHE A 86 -27.93 14.60 3.28
CA PHE A 86 -29.39 14.57 3.43
C PHE A 86 -30.05 13.34 2.78
N HIS A 87 -29.52 12.92 1.64
CA HIS A 87 -30.05 11.79 0.87
C HIS A 87 -29.62 10.42 1.42
N PHE A 88 -28.72 10.41 2.40
CA PHE A 88 -28.12 9.20 2.95
C PHE A 88 -28.63 8.91 4.36
N ASN A 89 -28.70 7.63 4.72
CA ASN A 89 -29.05 7.23 6.06
C ASN A 89 -27.83 7.39 6.98
N ILE A 90 -27.78 8.47 7.75
CA ILE A 90 -26.69 8.73 8.72
C ILE A 90 -26.91 8.07 10.08
N GLU A 91 -28.05 7.41 10.30
CA GLU A 91 -28.37 6.77 11.58
C GLU A 91 -27.88 5.34 11.66
N ASN A 92 -27.95 4.60 10.55
CA ASN A 92 -27.55 3.21 10.42
C ASN A 92 -26.40 3.06 9.41
N ALA A 93 -25.20 2.75 9.92
CA ALA A 93 -23.99 2.58 9.14
C ALA A 93 -24.08 1.46 8.09
N GLU A 94 -24.80 0.35 8.37
CA GLU A 94 -24.94 -0.73 7.39
C GLU A 94 -25.75 -0.28 6.16
N ILE A 95 -26.82 0.50 6.38
CA ILE A 95 -27.62 1.08 5.29
C ILE A 95 -26.81 2.16 4.55
N PHE A 96 -26.07 3.00 5.27
CA PHE A 96 -25.17 3.98 4.67
C PHE A 96 -24.14 3.30 3.75
N SER A 97 -23.46 2.27 4.25
CA SER A 97 -22.49 1.48 3.50
C SER A 97 -23.11 0.91 2.22
N GLN A 98 -24.33 0.36 2.29
CA GLN A 98 -25.04 -0.14 1.11
C GLN A 98 -25.40 0.96 0.11
N GLN A 99 -25.73 2.17 0.57
CA GLN A 99 -26.04 3.30 -0.29
C GLN A 99 -24.79 3.82 -1.01
N ILE A 100 -23.68 4.03 -0.29
CA ILE A 100 -22.43 4.50 -0.90
C ILE A 100 -21.81 3.45 -1.82
N SER A 101 -22.00 2.15 -1.53
CA SER A 101 -21.51 1.05 -2.38
C SER A 101 -22.08 1.09 -3.79
N LYS A 102 -23.26 1.68 -3.98
CA LYS A 102 -23.91 1.85 -5.30
C LYS A 102 -23.33 3.03 -6.10
N ILE A 103 -22.57 3.91 -5.45
CA ILE A 103 -21.95 5.06 -6.09
C ILE A 103 -20.66 4.60 -6.74
N SER A 104 -20.61 4.66 -8.07
CA SER A 104 -19.41 4.37 -8.86
C SER A 104 -18.67 5.65 -9.30
N ASP A 105 -19.29 6.82 -9.20
CA ASP A 105 -18.68 8.09 -9.58
C ASP A 105 -17.71 8.59 -8.49
N ARG A 106 -16.45 8.80 -8.88
CA ARG A 106 -15.42 9.34 -8.00
C ARG A 106 -15.73 10.75 -7.51
N GLY A 107 -16.34 11.57 -8.37
CA GLY A 107 -16.68 12.96 -8.06
C GLY A 107 -17.70 13.07 -6.92
N GLU A 108 -18.78 12.30 -7.00
CA GLU A 108 -19.78 12.19 -5.93
C GLU A 108 -19.19 11.62 -4.65
N MET A 109 -18.38 10.55 -4.74
CA MET A 109 -17.80 9.94 -3.55
C MET A 109 -16.79 10.86 -2.83
N LEU A 110 -16.05 11.66 -3.58
CA LEU A 110 -15.18 12.70 -3.03
C LEU A 110 -15.96 13.75 -2.23
N LYS A 111 -17.12 14.18 -2.71
CA LYS A 111 -17.97 15.17 -2.00
C LYS A 111 -18.43 14.62 -0.65
N ILE A 112 -18.90 13.38 -0.61
CA ILE A 112 -19.36 12.70 0.61
C ILE A 112 -18.20 12.55 1.60
N THR A 113 -17.06 12.04 1.12
CA THR A 113 -15.86 11.84 1.95
C THR A 113 -15.36 13.17 2.51
N LYS A 114 -15.36 14.24 1.71
CA LYS A 114 -14.95 15.58 2.14
C LYS A 114 -15.88 16.14 3.21
N ALA A 115 -17.20 16.00 3.05
CA ALA A 115 -18.18 16.44 4.05
C ALA A 115 -17.99 15.70 5.40
N LEU A 116 -17.79 14.38 5.36
CA LEU A 116 -17.57 13.56 6.57
C LEU A 116 -16.24 13.88 7.27
N ASN A 117 -15.16 14.07 6.50
CA ASN A 117 -13.88 14.50 7.05
C ASN A 117 -13.93 15.93 7.59
N ASN A 118 -14.72 16.81 6.98
CA ASN A 118 -14.97 18.14 7.52
C ASN A 118 -15.69 18.06 8.87
N ALA A 119 -16.70 17.19 9.01
CA ALA A 119 -17.38 16.97 10.28
C ALA A 119 -16.40 16.54 11.41
N LYS A 120 -15.45 15.64 11.09
CA LYS A 120 -14.40 15.22 12.03
C LYS A 120 -13.48 16.38 12.44
N SER A 121 -13.11 17.23 11.48
CA SER A 121 -12.28 18.41 11.72
C SER A 121 -13.03 19.44 12.57
N LEU A 122 -14.30 19.65 12.26
CA LEU A 122 -15.19 20.57 12.98
C LEU A 122 -15.41 20.14 14.44
N TYR A 123 -15.52 18.84 14.71
CA TYR A 123 -15.57 18.32 16.09
C TYR A 123 -14.35 18.75 16.92
N ASN A 124 -13.14 18.63 16.35
CA ASN A 124 -11.91 19.03 17.01
C ASN A 124 -11.88 20.54 17.24
N LEU A 125 -12.29 21.33 16.24
CA LEU A 125 -12.34 22.79 16.32
C LEU A 125 -13.36 23.28 17.36
N ILE A 126 -14.56 22.72 17.42
CA ILE A 126 -15.58 23.05 18.42
C ILE A 126 -15.06 22.78 19.84
N ARG A 127 -14.32 21.68 20.04
CA ARG A 127 -13.71 21.37 21.35
C ARG A 127 -12.57 22.31 21.73
N LEU A 128 -11.78 22.76 20.75
CA LEU A 128 -10.68 23.72 20.94
C LEU A 128 -11.22 25.13 21.23
N SER A 129 -12.27 25.56 20.54
CA SER A 129 -12.89 26.88 20.70
C SER A 129 -13.81 27.00 21.93
N GLY A 130 -14.13 25.88 22.58
CA GLY A 130 -14.98 25.84 23.78
C GLY A 130 -16.48 26.05 23.50
N GLN A 131 -16.90 26.00 22.24
CA GLN A 131 -18.29 26.26 21.81
C GLN A 131 -19.15 24.98 21.87
N TYR A 132 -19.23 24.37 23.06
CA TYR A 132 -19.83 23.04 23.25
C TYR A 132 -21.30 22.94 22.84
N GLU A 133 -22.03 24.04 22.69
CA GLU A 133 -23.44 24.06 22.25
C GLU A 133 -23.61 23.45 20.85
N HIS A 134 -22.62 23.59 19.96
CA HIS A 134 -22.69 23.03 18.61
C HIS A 134 -22.45 21.52 18.56
N LEU A 135 -21.95 20.90 19.64
CA LEU A 135 -21.72 19.44 19.70
C LEU A 135 -23.02 18.63 19.58
N ASN A 136 -24.16 19.21 19.98
CA ASN A 136 -25.46 18.54 19.91
C ASN A 136 -26.13 18.67 18.52
N LYS A 137 -25.59 19.50 17.61
CA LYS A 137 -26.22 19.76 16.30
C LYS A 137 -25.96 18.65 15.27
N LEU A 138 -24.97 17.79 15.51
CA LEU A 138 -24.58 16.64 14.70
C LEU A 138 -24.09 15.50 15.60
N ASP A 139 -24.35 14.25 15.19
CA ASP A 139 -23.74 13.09 15.83
C ASP A 139 -22.31 12.88 15.30
N PHE A 140 -21.36 13.65 15.83
CA PHE A 140 -19.95 13.59 15.40
C PHE A 140 -19.31 12.20 15.59
N HIS A 141 -19.81 11.40 16.54
CA HIS A 141 -19.31 10.05 16.75
C HIS A 141 -19.70 9.14 15.58
N LYS A 142 -21.00 9.11 15.22
CA LYS A 142 -21.46 8.36 14.04
C LYS A 142 -20.81 8.85 12.76
N LEU A 143 -20.74 10.17 12.54
CA LEU A 143 -20.12 10.73 11.35
C LEU A 143 -18.65 10.31 11.19
N THR A 144 -17.93 10.12 12.30
CA THR A 144 -16.55 9.59 12.26
C THR A 144 -16.49 8.14 11.79
N ILE A 145 -17.45 7.30 12.19
CA ILE A 145 -17.57 5.91 11.72
C ILE A 145 -17.89 5.89 10.22
N LEU A 146 -18.90 6.68 9.80
CA LEU A 146 -19.28 6.80 8.39
C LEU A 146 -18.14 7.37 7.53
N ALA A 147 -17.32 8.29 8.07
CA ALA A 147 -16.15 8.83 7.38
C ALA A 147 -15.14 7.74 7.01
N ARG A 148 -14.96 6.75 7.91
CA ARG A 148 -14.07 5.62 7.66
C ARG A 148 -14.61 4.75 6.53
N GLU A 149 -15.90 4.43 6.55
CA GLU A 149 -16.55 3.64 5.49
C GLU A 149 -16.49 4.35 4.13
N ALA A 150 -16.80 5.65 4.12
CA ALA A 150 -16.70 6.48 2.93
C ALA A 150 -15.27 6.56 2.37
N SER A 151 -14.26 6.72 3.24
CA SER A 151 -12.86 6.75 2.81
C SER A 151 -12.40 5.41 2.24
N ASN A 152 -12.83 4.30 2.84
CA ASN A 152 -12.55 2.97 2.32
C ASN A 152 -13.16 2.78 0.93
N HIS A 153 -14.42 3.18 0.73
CA HIS A 153 -15.08 3.08 -0.58
C HIS A 153 -14.43 3.98 -1.64
N LEU A 154 -14.04 5.20 -1.28
CA LEU A 154 -13.30 6.09 -2.19
C LEU A 154 -11.93 5.48 -2.57
N ALA A 155 -11.23 4.86 -1.62
CA ALA A 155 -9.97 4.16 -1.91
C ALA A 155 -10.18 3.02 -2.91
N LEU A 156 -11.29 2.27 -2.79
CA LEU A 156 -11.67 1.24 -3.76
C LEU A 156 -11.93 1.81 -5.16
N ILE A 157 -12.64 2.94 -5.27
CA ILE A 157 -12.86 3.60 -6.56
C ILE A 157 -11.52 4.03 -7.18
N ASN A 158 -10.63 4.63 -6.39
CA ASN A 158 -9.30 5.03 -6.86
C ASN A 158 -8.45 3.82 -7.31
N ALA A 159 -8.50 2.72 -6.56
CA ALA A 159 -7.80 1.48 -6.91
C ALA A 159 -8.33 0.90 -8.22
N LYS A 160 -9.66 0.94 -8.43
CA LYS A 160 -10.31 0.52 -9.67
C LYS A 160 -9.87 1.39 -10.85
N GLU A 161 -9.92 2.72 -10.72
CA GLU A 161 -9.47 3.64 -11.77
C GLU A 161 -7.98 3.48 -12.08
N ALA A 162 -7.14 3.23 -11.07
CA ALA A 162 -5.72 2.97 -11.27
C ALA A 162 -5.48 1.67 -12.04
N LEU A 163 -6.26 0.62 -11.74
CA LEU A 163 -6.23 -0.65 -12.48
C LEU A 163 -6.66 -0.47 -13.94
N ASP A 164 -7.72 0.30 -14.19
CA ASP A 164 -8.22 0.59 -15.53
C ASP A 164 -7.22 1.45 -16.34
N ASN A 165 -6.49 2.35 -15.68
CA ASN A 165 -5.54 3.26 -16.33
C ASN A 165 -4.11 2.71 -16.50
N ASN A 166 -3.84 1.43 -16.16
CA ASN A 166 -2.61 0.70 -16.50
C ASN A 166 -1.29 1.35 -16.01
N VAL A 167 -1.33 2.24 -15.02
CA VAL A 167 -0.12 2.86 -14.47
C VAL A 167 0.42 1.94 -13.36
N ASP A 168 1.39 1.10 -13.71
CA ASP A 168 2.09 0.11 -12.86
C ASP A 168 1.30 -1.14 -12.45
N SER A 169 1.00 -2.01 -13.42
CA SER A 169 0.41 -3.34 -13.21
C SER A 169 1.15 -4.22 -12.19
N ALA A 170 2.45 -4.05 -11.97
CA ALA A 170 3.23 -4.84 -11.02
C ALA A 170 3.02 -4.43 -9.56
N ASN A 171 2.96 -3.13 -9.27
CA ASN A 171 2.69 -2.63 -7.92
C ASN A 171 1.19 -2.62 -7.62
N LEU A 172 0.33 -2.32 -8.62
CA LEU A 172 -1.12 -2.40 -8.47
C LEU A 172 -1.60 -3.83 -8.25
N LEU A 173 -1.01 -4.87 -8.84
CA LEU A 173 -1.40 -6.24 -8.48
C LEU A 173 -1.13 -6.48 -7.01
N ASN A 174 0.06 -6.13 -6.54
CA ASN A 174 0.48 -6.39 -5.16
C ASN A 174 -0.39 -5.60 -4.15
N THR A 175 -0.67 -4.33 -4.43
CA THR A 175 -1.50 -3.44 -3.58
C THR A 175 -3.00 -3.73 -3.70
N ALA A 176 -3.54 -3.92 -4.91
CA ALA A 176 -4.95 -4.25 -5.08
C ALA A 176 -5.27 -5.63 -4.48
N LEU A 177 -4.38 -6.62 -4.60
CA LEU A 177 -4.60 -7.93 -3.97
C LEU A 177 -4.58 -7.89 -2.43
N GLU A 178 -3.98 -6.88 -1.81
CA GLU A 178 -3.96 -6.69 -0.35
C GLU A 178 -5.28 -6.06 0.16
N ASP A 179 -5.85 -5.14 -0.62
CA ASP A 179 -6.97 -4.28 -0.21
C ASP A 179 -8.29 -4.54 -0.96
N ILE A 180 -8.45 -5.66 -1.69
CA ILE A 180 -9.79 -6.06 -2.19
C ILE A 180 -10.68 -6.42 -0.97
N LEU A 181 -11.25 -5.37 -0.38
CA LEU A 181 -12.59 -5.37 0.19
C LEU A 181 -13.51 -5.53 -1.00
N PHE A 182 -13.76 -6.79 -1.37
CA PHE A 182 -14.83 -7.10 -2.30
C PHE A 182 -16.11 -6.46 -1.75
N LEU A 183 -16.65 -5.48 -2.47
CA LEU A 183 -17.96 -4.91 -2.23
C LEU A 183 -19.01 -5.94 -2.66
N PHE A 184 -19.13 -7.01 -1.89
CA PHE A 184 -20.23 -7.94 -2.08
C PHE A 184 -21.48 -7.27 -1.52
N VAL A 185 -22.39 -6.89 -2.41
CA VAL A 185 -23.73 -6.51 -2.01
C VAL A 185 -24.33 -7.75 -1.33
N LYS A 186 -24.54 -7.67 -0.01
CA LYS A 186 -25.10 -8.74 0.82
C LYS A 186 -26.50 -9.11 0.31
N VAL A 187 -26.62 -10.20 -0.44
CA VAL A 187 -27.93 -10.73 -0.86
C VAL A 187 -28.32 -11.96 -0.03
N LYS A 188 -27.42 -12.94 0.23
CA LYS A 188 -27.69 -14.14 1.06
C LYS A 188 -26.42 -14.73 1.75
N GLU A 189 -26.61 -15.55 2.80
CA GLU A 189 -25.53 -16.21 3.56
C GLU A 189 -24.66 -17.17 2.71
N GLU A 190 -25.25 -17.89 1.76
CA GLU A 190 -24.52 -18.83 0.89
C GLU A 190 -23.47 -18.13 -0.01
N GLU A 191 -23.74 -16.91 -0.44
CA GLU A 191 -22.80 -16.12 -1.26
C GLU A 191 -21.65 -15.56 -0.42
N MET A 192 -21.87 -15.38 0.90
CA MET A 192 -20.84 -14.92 1.83
C MET A 192 -19.78 -16.01 2.08
N VAL A 193 -20.17 -17.28 2.11
CA VAL A 193 -19.23 -18.42 2.24
C VAL A 193 -18.37 -18.55 0.98
N LEU A 194 -18.97 -18.47 -0.21
CA LEU A 194 -18.25 -18.52 -1.48
C LEU A 194 -17.33 -17.31 -1.69
N ALA A 195 -17.74 -16.14 -1.22
CA ALA A 195 -16.91 -14.94 -1.22
C ALA A 195 -15.65 -15.10 -0.35
N ASP A 196 -15.80 -15.66 0.85
CA ASP A 196 -14.67 -15.91 1.75
C ASP A 196 -13.75 -17.01 1.21
N GLU A 197 -14.32 -18.05 0.60
CA GLU A 197 -13.56 -19.09 -0.09
C GLU A 197 -12.75 -18.52 -1.27
N LEU A 198 -13.38 -17.71 -2.12
CA LEU A 198 -12.70 -17.03 -3.23
C LEU A 198 -11.55 -16.15 -2.73
N LYS A 199 -11.77 -15.40 -1.65
CA LYS A 199 -10.76 -14.55 -1.02
C LYS A 199 -9.59 -15.38 -0.49
N ASN A 200 -9.87 -16.46 0.24
CA ASN A 200 -8.85 -17.33 0.83
C ASN A 200 -8.04 -18.06 -0.26
N THR A 201 -8.69 -18.61 -1.28
CA THR A 201 -8.02 -19.25 -2.42
C THR A 201 -7.15 -18.24 -3.15
N LEU A 202 -7.66 -17.05 -3.43
CA LEU A 202 -6.89 -15.99 -4.09
C LEU A 202 -5.64 -15.60 -3.29
N GLN A 203 -5.78 -15.38 -1.99
CA GLN A 203 -4.67 -15.05 -1.11
C GLN A 203 -3.58 -16.13 -1.17
N ARG A 204 -3.98 -17.40 -1.08
CA ARG A 204 -3.07 -18.55 -1.13
C ARG A 204 -2.41 -18.70 -2.50
N THR A 205 -3.14 -18.49 -3.60
CA THR A 205 -2.58 -18.47 -4.96
C THR A 205 -1.54 -17.37 -5.12
N ARG A 206 -1.78 -16.18 -4.56
CA ARG A 206 -0.82 -15.08 -4.55
C ARG A 206 0.42 -15.43 -3.75
N GLU A 207 0.27 -15.90 -2.52
CA GLU A 207 1.41 -16.28 -1.67
C GLU A 207 2.27 -17.36 -2.33
N ALA A 208 1.64 -18.34 -2.99
CA ALA A 208 2.33 -19.36 -3.76
C ALA A 208 3.12 -18.78 -4.96
N LEU A 209 2.58 -17.78 -5.66
CA LEU A 209 3.27 -17.11 -6.77
C LEU A 209 4.31 -16.07 -6.30
N GLY A 210 4.15 -15.48 -5.11
CA GLY A 210 5.07 -14.49 -4.57
C GLY A 210 6.42 -15.07 -4.12
N GLY A 211 6.48 -16.37 -3.83
CA GLY A 211 7.68 -17.07 -3.36
C GLY A 211 8.69 -17.48 -4.43
N ASN A 212 8.40 -17.27 -5.71
CA ASN A 212 9.24 -17.78 -6.79
C ASN A 212 10.55 -16.98 -6.95
N PHE A 213 11.69 -17.66 -6.87
CA PHE A 213 13.03 -17.04 -6.98
C PHE A 213 13.46 -16.69 -8.43
N ASP A 214 12.73 -17.16 -9.45
CA ASP A 214 12.99 -16.83 -10.86
C ASP A 214 11.80 -16.08 -11.50
N PRO A 215 11.74 -14.74 -11.39
CA PRO A 215 10.66 -13.94 -11.97
C PRO A 215 10.54 -14.05 -13.49
N ARG A 216 11.58 -14.52 -14.18
CA ARG A 216 11.63 -14.59 -15.64
C ARG A 216 11.22 -15.96 -16.18
N ASP A 217 10.91 -16.93 -15.32
CA ASP A 217 10.56 -18.30 -15.72
C ASP A 217 9.32 -18.28 -16.64
N PRO A 218 9.35 -18.87 -17.84
CA PRO A 218 8.20 -18.92 -18.74
C PRO A 218 6.95 -19.53 -18.10
N GLU A 219 7.10 -20.59 -17.29
CA GLU A 219 5.96 -21.21 -16.59
C GLU A 219 5.36 -20.23 -15.58
N PHE A 220 6.22 -19.55 -14.81
CA PHE A 220 5.80 -18.51 -13.86
C PHE A 220 5.12 -17.31 -14.54
N ILE A 221 5.69 -16.81 -15.64
CA ILE A 221 5.11 -15.70 -16.41
C ILE A 221 3.73 -16.09 -16.94
N SER A 222 3.57 -17.33 -17.42
CA SER A 222 2.28 -17.83 -17.89
C SER A 222 1.24 -17.86 -16.76
N LEU A 223 1.60 -18.41 -15.60
CA LEU A 223 0.72 -18.46 -14.43
C LEU A 223 0.33 -17.07 -13.93
N LYS A 224 1.29 -16.15 -13.89
CA LYS A 224 1.05 -14.74 -13.52
C LYS A 224 0.14 -14.05 -14.53
N ALA A 225 0.38 -14.24 -15.83
CA ALA A 225 -0.46 -13.66 -16.89
C ALA A 225 -1.88 -14.24 -16.87
N GLU A 226 -2.05 -15.52 -16.56
CA GLU A 226 -3.36 -16.15 -16.42
C GLU A 226 -4.12 -15.57 -15.23
N LEU A 227 -3.45 -15.41 -14.07
CA LEU A 227 -4.01 -14.71 -12.91
C LEU A 227 -4.44 -13.28 -13.29
N GLU A 228 -3.56 -12.50 -13.92
CA GLU A 228 -3.87 -11.14 -14.40
C GLU A 228 -5.07 -11.11 -15.36
N ARG A 229 -5.21 -12.12 -16.22
CA ARG A 229 -6.34 -12.24 -17.14
C ARG A 229 -7.65 -12.45 -16.39
N LEU A 230 -7.66 -13.29 -15.35
CA LEU A 230 -8.85 -13.52 -14.52
C LEU A 230 -9.31 -12.21 -13.85
N PHE A 231 -8.37 -11.39 -13.40
CA PHE A 231 -8.66 -10.06 -12.84
C PHE A 231 -9.18 -9.05 -13.87
N LYS A 232 -8.53 -8.94 -15.03
CA LYS A 232 -8.91 -7.95 -16.05
C LYS A 232 -10.22 -8.27 -16.75
N LYS A 233 -10.50 -9.55 -17.00
CA LYS A 233 -11.67 -9.98 -17.79
C LYS A 233 -12.99 -9.82 -17.02
N LYS A 234 -12.97 -9.86 -15.69
CA LYS A 234 -14.18 -9.84 -14.87
C LYS A 234 -14.13 -8.64 -13.93
N LYS A 235 -14.93 -7.62 -14.22
CA LYS A 235 -15.17 -6.49 -13.32
C LYS A 235 -15.71 -7.05 -11.99
N LEU A 236 -14.85 -7.13 -10.98
CA LEU A 236 -15.07 -7.81 -9.71
C LEU A 236 -16.21 -7.26 -8.83
N SER A 237 -16.95 -6.27 -9.31
CA SER A 237 -18.05 -5.63 -8.58
C SER A 237 -19.38 -6.38 -8.68
N GLU A 238 -19.55 -7.27 -9.66
CA GLU A 238 -20.84 -7.98 -9.90
C GLU A 238 -20.59 -9.41 -10.41
N VAL A 239 -20.15 -10.30 -9.53
CA VAL A 239 -19.91 -11.72 -9.87
C VAL A 239 -21.08 -12.55 -9.36
N THR A 240 -21.70 -13.34 -10.24
CA THR A 240 -22.79 -14.26 -9.86
C THR A 240 -22.25 -15.51 -9.14
N LYS A 241 -23.11 -16.25 -8.41
CA LYS A 241 -22.73 -17.50 -7.71
C LYS A 241 -21.99 -18.50 -8.61
N GLU A 242 -22.51 -18.76 -9.81
CA GLU A 242 -21.91 -19.68 -10.80
C GLU A 242 -20.55 -19.17 -11.33
N GLU A 243 -20.33 -17.86 -11.34
CA GLU A 243 -19.05 -17.28 -11.73
C GLU A 243 -18.03 -17.33 -10.60
N MET A 244 -18.46 -17.20 -9.34
CA MET A 244 -17.59 -17.39 -8.18
C MET A 244 -17.07 -18.83 -8.13
N GLU A 245 -17.94 -19.83 -8.28
CA GLU A 245 -17.54 -21.25 -8.29
C GLU A 245 -16.54 -21.56 -9.41
N ARG A 246 -16.75 -21.01 -10.61
CA ARG A 246 -15.80 -21.12 -11.73
C ARG A 246 -14.47 -20.44 -11.43
N ASN A 247 -14.49 -19.26 -10.83
CA ASN A 247 -13.28 -18.53 -10.48
C ASN A 247 -12.48 -19.28 -9.41
N ILE A 248 -13.14 -19.85 -8.39
CA ILE A 248 -12.49 -20.67 -7.36
C ILE A 248 -11.81 -21.87 -8.02
N ALA A 249 -12.49 -22.59 -8.93
CA ALA A 249 -11.90 -23.72 -9.64
C ALA A 249 -10.69 -23.33 -10.52
N GLU A 250 -10.77 -22.21 -11.24
CA GLU A 250 -9.65 -21.69 -12.03
C GLU A 250 -8.46 -21.27 -11.14
N LEU A 251 -8.72 -20.60 -10.02
CA LEU A 251 -7.69 -20.18 -9.07
C LEU A 251 -7.03 -21.36 -8.34
N GLU A 252 -7.80 -22.40 -7.98
CA GLU A 252 -7.25 -23.63 -7.37
C GLU A 252 -6.36 -24.40 -8.35
N LYS A 253 -6.69 -24.37 -9.64
CA LYS A 253 -5.83 -24.93 -10.69
C LYS A 253 -4.50 -24.17 -10.76
N ILE A 254 -4.55 -22.84 -10.84
CA ILE A 254 -3.35 -21.99 -10.83
C ILE A 254 -2.53 -22.20 -9.55
N TYR A 255 -3.20 -22.30 -8.39
CA TYR A 255 -2.54 -22.58 -7.12
C TYR A 255 -1.81 -23.92 -7.12
N THR A 256 -2.44 -24.97 -7.64
CA THR A 256 -1.84 -26.30 -7.72
C THR A 256 -0.63 -26.31 -8.63
N GLU A 257 -0.72 -25.66 -9.80
CA GLU A 257 0.40 -25.52 -10.73
C GLU A 257 1.54 -24.68 -10.14
N ALA A 258 1.23 -23.57 -9.49
CA ALA A 258 2.21 -22.73 -8.78
C ALA A 258 2.91 -23.50 -7.65
N LYS A 259 2.16 -24.30 -6.89
CA LYS A 259 2.70 -25.13 -5.80
C LYS A 259 3.62 -26.24 -6.32
N GLU A 260 3.26 -26.90 -7.43
CA GLU A 260 4.12 -27.88 -8.07
C GLU A 260 5.37 -27.25 -8.66
N LEU A 261 5.25 -26.06 -9.25
CA LEU A 261 6.40 -25.28 -9.74
C LEU A 261 7.35 -24.94 -8.59
N GLU A 262 6.82 -24.42 -7.48
CA GLU A 262 7.60 -24.09 -6.30
C GLU A 262 8.27 -25.33 -5.69
N ARG A 263 7.56 -26.47 -5.63
CA ARG A 263 8.14 -27.74 -5.18
C ARG A 263 9.33 -28.18 -6.05
N LYS A 264 9.19 -28.11 -7.38
CA LYS A 264 10.28 -28.43 -8.32
C LYS A 264 11.45 -27.46 -8.16
N ASN A 265 11.15 -26.18 -8.01
CA ASN A 265 12.11 -25.10 -7.77
C ASN A 265 12.92 -25.34 -6.49
N GLN A 266 12.27 -25.69 -5.38
CA GLN A 266 12.93 -26.02 -4.12
C GLN A 266 13.81 -27.27 -4.24
N LEU A 267 13.35 -28.32 -4.92
CA LEU A 267 14.15 -29.52 -5.15
C LEU A 267 15.40 -29.22 -5.99
N LEU A 268 15.28 -28.36 -7.00
CA LEU A 268 16.41 -27.96 -7.84
C LEU A 268 17.39 -27.08 -7.06
N LYS A 269 16.88 -26.09 -6.32
CA LYS A 269 17.66 -25.20 -5.45
C LYS A 269 18.43 -25.97 -4.39
N ALA A 270 17.80 -26.98 -3.77
CA ALA A 270 18.45 -27.85 -2.78
C ALA A 270 19.64 -28.63 -3.38
N LYS A 271 19.61 -29.00 -4.66
CA LYS A 271 20.76 -29.67 -5.32
C LYS A 271 21.97 -28.76 -5.48
N TYR A 272 21.77 -27.45 -5.50
CA TYR A 272 22.81 -26.43 -5.64
C TYR A 272 23.18 -25.76 -4.32
N ASP A 273 23.03 -26.48 -3.19
CA ASP A 273 23.34 -25.97 -1.85
C ASP A 273 22.58 -24.67 -1.50
N ASN A 274 21.35 -24.57 -2.00
CA ASN A 274 20.47 -23.39 -1.91
C ASN A 274 20.92 -22.16 -2.72
N ASP A 275 21.82 -22.32 -3.69
CA ASP A 275 22.20 -21.24 -4.60
C ASP A 275 21.15 -21.04 -5.70
N GLU A 276 20.45 -19.91 -5.63
CA GLU A 276 19.41 -19.52 -6.58
C GLU A 276 19.97 -19.27 -7.99
N LYS A 277 21.21 -18.78 -8.11
CA LYS A 277 21.83 -18.45 -9.41
C LYS A 277 21.98 -19.69 -10.28
N TYR A 278 22.53 -20.76 -9.70
CA TYR A 278 22.74 -22.01 -10.41
C TYR A 278 21.44 -22.75 -10.69
N ALA A 279 20.43 -22.62 -9.82
CA ALA A 279 19.09 -23.13 -10.09
C ALA A 279 18.44 -22.40 -11.29
N ARG A 280 18.54 -21.05 -11.36
CA ARG A 280 18.08 -20.25 -12.51
C ARG A 280 18.83 -20.64 -13.78
N LEU A 281 20.15 -20.69 -13.73
CA LEU A 281 20.98 -21.08 -14.86
C LEU A 281 20.64 -22.49 -15.37
N HIS A 282 20.44 -23.45 -14.47
CA HIS A 282 20.01 -24.79 -14.83
C HIS A 282 18.70 -24.77 -15.62
N LYS A 283 17.68 -24.04 -15.16
CA LYS A 283 16.40 -23.90 -15.86
C LYS A 283 16.60 -23.29 -17.25
N ARG A 284 17.34 -22.18 -17.35
CA ARG A 284 17.62 -21.50 -18.63
C ARG A 284 18.31 -22.38 -19.66
N LEU A 285 19.24 -23.22 -19.22
CA LEU A 285 19.97 -24.14 -20.08
C LEU A 285 19.14 -25.36 -20.52
N MET A 286 17.96 -25.58 -19.91
CA MET A 286 17.01 -26.64 -20.28
C MET A 286 15.79 -26.13 -21.08
N GLU A 287 15.61 -24.81 -21.24
CA GLU A 287 14.42 -24.22 -21.89
C GLU A 287 14.36 -24.41 -23.43
N LYS A 288 14.93 -23.47 -24.20
CA LYS A 288 14.65 -23.35 -25.66
C LYS A 288 15.67 -24.04 -26.57
N ASP A 289 16.76 -24.56 -26.01
CA ASP A 289 17.78 -25.33 -26.73
C ASP A 289 18.61 -26.12 -25.71
N PRO A 290 18.11 -27.27 -25.23
CA PRO A 290 18.74 -28.00 -24.15
C PRO A 290 20.11 -28.53 -24.57
N LEU A 291 21.14 -28.03 -23.89
CA LEU A 291 22.55 -28.35 -24.17
C LEU A 291 22.84 -29.86 -24.06
N THR A 292 22.02 -30.56 -23.27
CA THR A 292 22.10 -32.01 -23.10
C THR A 292 20.69 -32.56 -22.92
N LYS A 293 20.46 -33.81 -23.35
CA LYS A 293 19.21 -34.54 -23.05
C LYS A 293 19.15 -35.06 -21.61
N SER A 294 20.21 -34.91 -20.81
CA SER A 294 20.32 -35.49 -19.47
C SER A 294 20.59 -34.41 -18.42
N GLU A 295 19.55 -34.06 -17.66
CA GLU A 295 19.64 -33.10 -16.54
C GLU A 295 20.75 -33.44 -15.54
N SER A 296 21.03 -34.73 -15.32
CA SER A 296 22.10 -35.17 -14.43
C SER A 296 23.49 -34.74 -14.93
N LYS A 297 23.75 -34.83 -16.24
CA LYS A 297 25.04 -34.41 -16.82
C LYS A 297 25.21 -32.89 -16.76
N LEU A 298 24.13 -32.15 -17.01
CA LEU A 298 24.11 -30.69 -16.87
C LEU A 298 24.36 -30.29 -15.41
N PHE A 299 23.75 -31.00 -14.46
CA PHE A 299 23.96 -30.78 -13.03
C PHE A 299 25.43 -30.96 -12.63
N GLU A 300 26.06 -32.06 -13.04
CA GLU A 300 27.47 -32.30 -12.72
C GLU A 300 28.38 -31.21 -13.31
N ALA A 301 28.16 -30.82 -14.56
CA ALA A 301 28.93 -29.75 -15.21
C ALA A 301 28.75 -28.40 -14.51
N LEU A 302 27.52 -28.04 -14.14
CA LEU A 302 27.23 -26.81 -13.42
C LEU A 302 27.79 -26.82 -11.99
N LYS A 303 27.74 -27.96 -11.30
CA LYS A 303 28.33 -28.11 -9.96
C LYS A 303 29.85 -28.01 -10.00
N GLY A 304 30.48 -28.63 -11.01
CA GLY A 304 31.93 -28.52 -11.25
C GLY A 304 32.34 -27.08 -11.60
N LEU A 305 31.52 -26.40 -12.40
CA LEU A 305 31.71 -24.98 -12.69
C LEU A 305 31.59 -24.11 -11.44
N LYS A 306 30.55 -24.31 -10.61
CA LYS A 306 30.38 -23.61 -9.34
C LYS A 306 31.61 -23.72 -8.46
N ALA A 307 32.08 -24.93 -8.20
CA ALA A 307 33.27 -25.14 -7.38
C ALA A 307 34.52 -24.45 -7.94
N ALA A 308 34.71 -24.46 -9.26
CA ALA A 308 35.85 -23.81 -9.91
C ALA A 308 35.76 -22.28 -9.85
N VAL A 309 34.58 -21.72 -10.07
CA VAL A 309 34.31 -20.28 -10.01
C VAL A 309 34.46 -19.77 -8.58
N ASP A 310 33.82 -20.43 -7.61
CA ASP A 310 33.90 -20.08 -6.20
C ASP A 310 35.35 -20.09 -5.72
N SER A 311 36.15 -21.09 -6.15
CA SER A 311 37.58 -21.15 -5.81
C SER A 311 38.38 -19.96 -6.37
N GLN A 312 38.10 -19.52 -7.61
CA GLN A 312 38.78 -18.37 -8.22
C GLN A 312 38.39 -17.04 -7.55
N ILE A 313 37.10 -16.87 -7.24
CA ILE A 313 36.59 -15.66 -6.57
C ILE A 313 37.09 -15.58 -5.14
N LEU A 314 37.16 -16.70 -4.41
CA LEU A 314 37.74 -16.75 -3.05
C LEU A 314 39.22 -16.38 -3.04
N GLN A 315 39.97 -16.74 -4.07
CA GLN A 315 41.39 -16.39 -4.19
C GLN A 315 41.61 -14.90 -4.42
N ASN A 316 40.71 -14.23 -5.16
CA ASN A 316 40.77 -12.79 -5.37
C ASN A 316 39.39 -12.19 -5.66
N THR A 317 38.76 -11.63 -4.63
CA THR A 317 37.43 -11.02 -4.71
C THR A 317 37.38 -9.78 -5.59
N LYS A 318 38.51 -9.08 -5.78
CA LYS A 318 38.60 -7.89 -6.65
C LYS A 318 38.45 -8.22 -8.14
N ILE A 319 38.48 -9.50 -8.51
CA ILE A 319 38.21 -9.93 -9.88
C ILE A 319 36.83 -9.47 -10.36
N LEU A 320 35.84 -9.41 -9.46
CA LEU A 320 34.47 -8.99 -9.78
C LEU A 320 34.34 -7.51 -10.16
N GLU A 321 35.35 -6.67 -9.84
CA GLU A 321 35.38 -5.26 -10.22
C GLU A 321 35.65 -5.06 -11.73
N ASN A 322 36.18 -6.10 -12.41
CA ASN A 322 36.51 -6.03 -13.83
C ASN A 322 35.71 -7.06 -14.63
N GLU A 323 34.56 -6.62 -15.16
CA GLU A 323 33.65 -7.45 -15.96
C GLU A 323 34.33 -8.14 -17.14
N SER A 324 35.23 -7.44 -17.85
CA SER A 324 35.94 -7.99 -19.02
C SER A 324 36.90 -9.14 -18.65
N PHE A 325 37.45 -9.10 -17.44
CA PHE A 325 38.31 -10.16 -16.93
C PHE A 325 37.48 -11.35 -16.46
N VAL A 326 36.36 -11.10 -15.76
CA VAL A 326 35.41 -12.15 -15.37
C VAL A 326 34.86 -12.87 -16.59
N GLU A 327 34.50 -12.16 -17.65
CA GLU A 327 33.98 -12.75 -18.88
C GLU A 327 34.98 -13.74 -19.51
N LYS A 328 36.26 -13.38 -19.58
CA LYS A 328 37.33 -14.25 -20.12
C LYS A 328 37.61 -15.44 -19.22
N MET A 329 37.62 -15.23 -17.90
CA MET A 329 37.83 -16.28 -16.90
C MET A 329 36.71 -17.31 -16.95
N MET A 330 35.46 -16.84 -16.89
CA MET A 330 34.25 -17.67 -16.94
C MET A 330 34.19 -18.46 -18.25
N MET A 331 34.55 -17.85 -19.39
CA MET A 331 34.56 -18.54 -20.68
C MET A 331 35.53 -19.74 -20.68
N ARG A 332 36.72 -19.57 -20.10
CA ARG A 332 37.70 -20.66 -19.95
C ARG A 332 37.18 -21.78 -19.05
N LEU A 333 36.54 -21.44 -17.93
CA LEU A 333 35.99 -22.41 -16.99
C LEU A 333 34.78 -23.16 -17.56
N VAL A 334 33.91 -22.47 -18.30
CA VAL A 334 32.78 -23.08 -19.01
C VAL A 334 33.29 -24.11 -20.02
N ILE A 335 34.27 -23.75 -20.85
CA ILE A 335 34.84 -24.69 -21.83
C ILE A 335 35.49 -25.88 -21.13
N ASP A 336 36.24 -25.67 -20.05
CA ASP A 336 36.90 -26.76 -19.33
C ASP A 336 35.90 -27.75 -18.72
N GLN A 337 34.88 -27.24 -18.03
CA GLN A 337 33.92 -28.09 -17.32
C GLN A 337 32.98 -28.80 -18.30
N PHE A 338 32.40 -28.06 -19.25
CA PHE A 338 31.41 -28.63 -20.16
C PHE A 338 32.06 -29.49 -21.25
N LYS A 339 33.13 -29.01 -21.90
CA LYS A 339 33.73 -29.72 -23.04
C LYS A 339 34.78 -30.74 -22.62
N ASN A 340 35.72 -30.38 -21.74
CA ASN A 340 36.85 -31.26 -21.41
C ASN A 340 36.52 -32.31 -20.35
N LYS A 341 35.72 -31.96 -19.34
CA LYS A 341 35.41 -32.86 -18.21
C LYS A 341 34.13 -33.65 -18.38
N HIS A 342 33.08 -33.04 -18.91
CA HIS A 342 31.76 -33.66 -19.04
C HIS A 342 31.36 -34.04 -20.48
N ASN A 343 32.24 -33.83 -21.47
CA ASN A 343 32.04 -34.18 -22.88
C ASN A 343 30.68 -33.70 -23.44
N ILE A 344 30.29 -32.47 -23.09
CA ILE A 344 29.14 -31.80 -23.66
C ILE A 344 29.62 -31.01 -24.88
N ASP A 345 29.11 -31.36 -26.06
CA ASP A 345 29.45 -30.67 -27.29
C ASP A 345 28.94 -29.23 -27.23
N LEU A 346 29.90 -28.31 -27.19
CA LEU A 346 29.67 -26.88 -27.13
C LEU A 346 30.09 -26.24 -28.44
N ASP A 347 29.13 -25.67 -29.15
CA ASP A 347 29.40 -24.74 -30.25
C ASP A 347 29.90 -23.38 -29.68
N ALA A 348 30.59 -22.60 -30.51
CA ALA A 348 31.08 -21.27 -30.18
C ALA A 348 29.92 -20.31 -29.79
N ALA A 349 28.77 -20.43 -30.45
CA ALA A 349 27.57 -19.64 -30.12
C ALA A 349 26.99 -20.04 -28.75
N ALA A 350 26.88 -21.35 -28.49
CA ALA A 350 26.38 -21.88 -27.22
C ALA A 350 27.30 -21.51 -26.03
N SER A 351 28.62 -21.61 -26.22
CA SER A 351 29.62 -21.25 -25.20
C SER A 351 29.54 -19.76 -24.82
N LYS A 352 29.40 -18.87 -25.81
CA LYS A 352 29.23 -17.42 -25.56
C LYS A 352 27.91 -17.12 -24.84
N ARG A 353 26.83 -17.81 -25.21
CA ARG A 353 25.52 -17.64 -24.57
C ARG A 353 25.55 -18.05 -23.10
N ILE A 354 26.12 -19.22 -22.79
CA ILE A 354 26.27 -19.71 -21.41
C ILE A 354 27.14 -18.75 -20.59
N ASN A 355 28.27 -18.32 -21.17
CA ASN A 355 29.16 -17.38 -20.51
C ASN A 355 28.46 -16.06 -20.16
N GLY A 356 27.72 -15.48 -21.11
CA GLY A 356 26.97 -14.25 -20.86
C GLY A 356 25.89 -14.40 -19.78
N MET A 357 25.21 -15.56 -19.71
CA MET A 357 24.25 -15.84 -18.65
C MET A 357 24.91 -15.92 -17.27
N ILE A 358 26.01 -16.68 -17.16
CA ILE A 358 26.75 -16.83 -15.88
C ILE A 358 27.30 -15.50 -15.41
N VAL A 359 27.98 -14.76 -16.29
CA VAL A 359 28.58 -13.45 -15.96
C VAL A 359 27.49 -12.51 -15.47
N LYS A 360 26.35 -12.47 -16.16
CA LYS A 360 25.21 -11.63 -15.75
C LYS A 360 24.70 -11.99 -14.35
N GLU A 361 24.50 -13.27 -14.05
CA GLU A 361 24.04 -13.73 -12.74
C GLU A 361 25.01 -13.36 -11.60
N TYR A 362 26.33 -13.49 -11.83
CA TYR A 362 27.36 -13.09 -10.86
C TYR A 362 27.49 -11.57 -10.70
N MET A 363 27.33 -10.81 -11.79
CA MET A 363 27.38 -9.34 -11.75
C MET A 363 26.12 -8.77 -11.08
N ASP A 364 24.95 -9.31 -11.39
CA ASP A 364 23.69 -8.88 -10.78
C ASP A 364 23.75 -9.09 -9.24
N GLU A 365 24.31 -10.21 -8.76
CA GLU A 365 24.58 -10.44 -7.33
C GLU A 365 25.61 -9.45 -6.74
N PHE A 366 26.75 -9.24 -7.41
CA PHE A 366 27.80 -8.35 -6.93
C PHE A 366 27.34 -6.89 -6.80
N TYR A 367 26.55 -6.41 -7.76
CA TYR A 367 26.00 -5.06 -7.74
C TYR A 367 24.71 -4.92 -6.92
N GLY A 368 24.23 -6.00 -6.29
CA GLY A 368 22.98 -6.01 -5.53
C GLY A 368 21.75 -5.70 -6.38
N ARG A 369 21.81 -5.97 -7.69
CA ARG A 369 20.67 -5.79 -8.60
C ARG A 369 19.74 -6.98 -8.38
N ALA A 370 18.55 -6.73 -7.83
CA ALA A 370 17.49 -7.72 -7.83
C ALA A 370 17.23 -8.17 -9.28
N ALA A 371 17.20 -9.49 -9.51
CA ALA A 371 17.11 -10.08 -10.84
C ALA A 371 15.73 -9.90 -11.51
#